data_AF-A0A166G2E5-F1
#
_entry.id   AF-A0A166G2E5-F1
#
_cell.length_a   1.000
_cell.length_b   1.000
_cell.length_c   1.000
_cell.angle_alpha   90.00
_cell.angle_beta   90.00
_cell.angle_gamma   90.00
#
_symmetry.space_group_name_H-M   'P 1'
#
loop_
_entity.id
_entity.type
_entity.pdbx_description
1 polymer ?
#
loop_
_entity_poly.entity_id
_entity_poly.type
_entity_poly.pdbx_seq_one_letter_code
_entity_poly.pdbx_strand_id
1 'polypeptide(L)'
;MYRIAVQHAPRRLTAALYSSTVHENDPETLEREKARNLAKEQHHTSTPHEHAPGWNEYLASSSEAHVKADKSEGTAEELQTRTVEHIKKRHHEDNDNVKGPLSSAVGKSD
;
A
#
# COMPACT_ATOMS: atom_id res chain seq x y z
N MET A 1 56.02 15.43 -2.44
CA MET A 1 55.02 14.63 -1.68
C MET A 1 53.90 15.57 -1.25
N TYR A 2 52.71 15.48 -1.83
CA TYR A 2 51.56 16.29 -1.43
C TYR A 2 50.51 15.38 -0.78
N ARG A 3 50.12 15.69 0.46
CA ARG A 3 49.02 15.02 1.18
C ARG A 3 47.75 15.84 0.98
N ILE A 4 46.75 15.27 0.31
CA ILE A 4 45.41 15.84 0.21
C ILE A 4 44.67 15.48 1.50
N ALA A 5 44.36 16.46 2.33
CA ALA A 5 43.46 16.28 3.46
C ALA A 5 42.01 16.32 2.96
N VAL A 6 41.34 15.16 2.96
CA VAL A 6 39.91 15.07 2.67
C VAL A 6 39.13 15.51 3.91
N GLN A 7 38.60 16.73 3.87
CA GLN A 7 37.65 17.21 4.87
C GLN A 7 36.32 16.50 4.66
N HIS A 8 35.91 15.67 5.61
CA HIS A 8 34.61 15.01 5.60
C HIS A 8 33.59 15.96 6.25
N ALA A 9 32.83 16.67 5.42
CA ALA A 9 31.73 17.50 5.90
C ALA A 9 30.64 16.62 6.54
N PRO A 10 30.05 17.02 7.69
CA PRO A 10 28.98 16.27 8.30
C PRO A 10 27.74 16.30 7.40
N ARG A 11 27.31 15.11 6.93
CA ARG A 11 26.02 14.93 6.26
C ARG A 11 24.92 15.29 7.26
N ARG A 12 24.28 16.44 7.07
CA ARG A 12 23.06 16.79 7.81
C ARG A 12 21.97 15.82 7.39
N LEU A 13 21.62 14.89 8.28
CA LEU A 13 20.43 14.08 8.14
C LEU A 13 19.23 14.99 8.43
N THR A 14 18.60 15.52 7.39
CA THR A 14 17.25 16.06 7.51
C THR A 14 16.33 14.86 7.75
N ALA A 15 15.98 14.60 9.01
CA ALA A 15 14.88 13.69 9.31
C ALA A 15 13.61 14.30 8.71
N ALA A 16 13.18 13.77 7.56
CA ALA A 16 11.89 14.14 7.00
C ALA A 16 10.82 13.77 8.04
N LEU A 17 9.98 14.73 8.39
CA LEU A 17 8.87 14.55 9.32
C LEU A 17 7.80 13.72 8.61
N TYR A 18 7.98 12.41 8.59
CA TYR A 18 7.03 11.44 8.04
C TYR A 18 5.85 11.23 9.01
N SER A 19 5.10 12.29 9.30
CA SER A 19 3.89 12.22 10.14
C SER A 19 2.60 12.17 9.32
N SER A 20 2.69 11.95 8.01
CA SER A 20 1.54 11.75 7.13
C SER A 20 1.15 10.28 7.07
N THR A 21 -0.14 10.02 6.92
CA THR A 21 -0.69 8.71 6.55
C THR A 21 -1.38 8.84 5.20
N VAL A 22 -1.44 7.77 4.41
CA VAL A 22 -1.99 7.82 3.04
C VAL A 22 -3.49 8.09 3.00
N HIS A 23 -4.19 7.90 4.12
CA HIS A 23 -5.63 8.04 4.23
C HIS A 23 -6.08 9.43 4.73
N GLU A 24 -5.16 10.39 4.90
CA GLU A 24 -5.43 11.78 5.32
C GLU A 24 -6.37 11.95 6.54
N ASN A 25 -6.44 10.93 7.41
CA ASN A 25 -7.39 10.84 8.52
C ASN A 25 -8.88 10.85 8.11
N ASP A 26 -9.21 10.37 6.90
CA ASP A 26 -10.60 10.10 6.52
C ASP A 26 -11.23 9.04 7.43
N PRO A 27 -12.28 9.37 8.21
CA PRO A 27 -12.86 8.45 9.18
C PRO A 27 -13.51 7.22 8.52
N GLU A 28 -14.12 7.39 7.34
CA GLU A 28 -14.80 6.28 6.66
C GLU A 28 -13.80 5.21 6.22
N THR A 29 -12.68 5.64 5.67
CA THR A 29 -11.59 4.74 5.28
C THR A 29 -10.92 4.07 6.46
N LEU A 30 -10.70 4.80 7.56
CA LEU A 30 -10.18 4.23 8.79
C LEU A 30 -11.10 3.13 9.35
N GLU A 31 -12.41 3.37 9.41
CA GLU A 31 -13.37 2.39 9.94
C GLU A 31 -13.46 1.14 9.05
N ARG A 32 -13.50 1.31 7.73
CA ARG A 32 -13.58 0.22 6.75
C ARG A 32 -12.34 -0.68 6.80
N GLU A 33 -11.16 -0.07 6.79
CA GLU A 33 -9.89 -0.80 6.87
C GLU A 33 -9.70 -1.44 8.25
N LYS A 34 -10.08 -0.75 9.33
CA LYS A 34 -10.07 -1.31 10.69
C LYS A 34 -10.97 -2.53 10.80
N ALA A 35 -12.18 -2.48 10.24
CA ALA A 35 -13.11 -3.62 10.23
C ALA A 35 -12.51 -4.82 9.49
N ARG A 36 -11.92 -4.62 8.31
CA ARG A 36 -11.23 -5.68 7.55
C ARG A 36 -10.01 -6.25 8.28
N ASN A 37 -9.25 -5.40 8.96
CA ASN A 37 -8.12 -5.83 9.78
C ASN A 37 -8.55 -6.74 10.94
N LEU A 38 -9.64 -6.37 11.62
CA LEU A 38 -10.20 -7.16 12.72
C LEU A 38 -10.80 -8.49 12.22
N ALA A 39 -11.40 -8.49 11.02
CA ALA A 39 -11.93 -9.68 10.36
C ALA A 39 -10.83 -10.61 9.79
N LYS A 40 -9.56 -10.16 9.75
CA LYS A 40 -8.42 -10.87 9.14
C LYS A 40 -8.59 -11.17 7.64
N GLU A 41 -9.41 -10.40 6.93
CA GLU A 41 -9.65 -10.55 5.48
C GLU A 41 -8.63 -9.75 4.63
N GLN A 42 -7.67 -9.10 5.28
CA GLN A 42 -6.69 -8.19 4.69
C GLN A 42 -5.59 -8.86 3.83
N HIS A 43 -5.30 -10.15 4.05
CA HIS A 43 -4.07 -10.80 3.61
C HIS A 43 -3.80 -10.83 2.09
N HIS A 44 -4.81 -10.52 1.25
CA HIS A 44 -4.66 -10.54 -0.20
C HIS A 44 -4.71 -9.17 -0.88
N THR A 45 -5.26 -8.15 -0.22
CA THR A 45 -5.61 -6.87 -0.85
C THR A 45 -4.87 -5.66 -0.24
N SER A 46 -4.14 -5.85 0.86
CA SER A 46 -3.59 -4.75 1.66
C SER A 46 -2.10 -4.43 1.46
N THR A 47 -1.32 -5.31 0.81
CA THR A 47 0.07 -5.01 0.44
C THR A 47 0.61 -5.89 -0.72
N PRO A 48 1.43 -5.34 -1.62
CA PRO A 48 2.19 -6.10 -2.62
C PRO A 48 3.51 -6.69 -2.07
N HIS A 49 3.87 -6.47 -0.80
CA HIS A 49 5.16 -6.89 -0.25
C HIS A 49 5.11 -8.26 0.44
N GLU A 50 5.86 -9.23 -0.09
CA GLU A 50 5.93 -10.60 0.45
C GLU A 50 6.55 -10.67 1.86
N HIS A 51 7.50 -9.78 2.16
CA HIS A 51 8.21 -9.76 3.45
C HIS A 51 7.40 -9.09 4.58
N ALA A 52 6.19 -8.58 4.29
CA ALA A 52 5.36 -7.85 5.24
C ALA A 52 3.92 -8.41 5.29
N PRO A 53 3.74 -9.70 5.64
CA PRO A 53 2.42 -10.31 5.68
C PRO A 53 1.52 -9.63 6.72
N GLY A 54 0.31 -9.22 6.30
CA GLY A 54 -0.65 -8.54 7.17
C GLY A 54 -0.34 -7.08 7.46
N TRP A 55 0.63 -6.49 6.76
CA TRP A 55 0.79 -5.04 6.75
C TRP A 55 -0.33 -4.41 5.91
N ASN A 56 -0.94 -3.34 6.42
CA ASN A 56 -1.99 -2.60 5.74
C ASN A 56 -1.47 -1.20 5.37
N GLU A 57 -1.21 -0.99 4.08
CA GLU A 57 -0.70 0.28 3.56
C GLU A 57 -1.63 1.46 3.89
N TYR A 58 -2.95 1.24 3.93
CA TYR A 58 -3.97 2.28 4.21
C TYR A 58 -4.04 2.72 5.66
N LEU A 59 -3.47 1.96 6.59
CA LEU A 59 -3.38 2.32 8.00
C LEU A 59 -1.94 2.63 8.42
N ALA A 60 -0.97 2.35 7.55
CA ALA A 60 0.43 2.55 7.82
C ALA A 60 0.80 4.04 7.82
N SER A 61 1.77 4.38 8.65
CA SER A 61 2.44 5.68 8.56
C SER A 61 3.33 5.75 7.31
N SER A 62 3.58 6.96 6.80
CA SER A 62 4.51 7.15 5.69
C SER A 62 5.91 6.58 5.98
N SER A 63 6.39 6.66 7.23
CA SER A 63 7.66 6.03 7.63
C SER A 63 7.64 4.52 7.51
N GLU A 64 6.55 3.90 7.94
CA GLU A 64 6.43 2.45 7.87
C GLU A 64 6.39 1.98 6.40
N ALA A 65 5.64 2.68 5.55
CA ALA A 65 5.62 2.41 4.11
C ALA A 65 6.99 2.50 3.46
N HIS A 66 7.80 3.51 3.80
CA HIS A 66 9.17 3.61 3.29
C HIS A 66 10.04 2.44 3.73
N VAL A 67 9.97 2.05 5.01
CA VAL A 67 10.76 0.92 5.51
C VAL A 67 10.37 -0.40 4.84
N LYS A 68 9.09 -0.57 4.49
CA LYS A 68 8.64 -1.76 3.73
C LYS A 68 9.06 -1.69 2.27
N ALA A 69 8.97 -0.52 1.63
CA ALA A 69 9.45 -0.33 0.27
C ALA A 69 10.97 -0.58 0.17
N ASP A 70 11.77 -0.06 1.10
CA ASP A 70 13.24 -0.23 1.12
C ASP A 70 13.67 -1.70 1.33
N LYS A 71 12.84 -2.49 1.99
CA LYS A 71 13.06 -3.92 2.21
C LYS A 71 12.56 -4.79 1.07
N SER A 72 11.94 -4.21 0.04
CA SER A 72 11.50 -4.96 -1.13
C SER A 72 12.69 -5.35 -2.00
N GLU A 73 12.78 -6.64 -2.34
CA GLU A 73 13.84 -7.18 -3.17
C GLU A 73 13.38 -7.33 -4.62
N GLY A 74 14.26 -7.03 -5.56
CA GLY A 74 14.02 -7.18 -7.00
C GLY A 74 14.50 -6.00 -7.82
N THR A 75 14.46 -6.16 -9.13
CA THR A 75 14.65 -5.09 -10.10
C THR A 75 13.40 -4.20 -10.18
N ALA A 76 13.55 -2.99 -10.71
CA ALA A 76 12.43 -2.07 -10.87
C ALA A 76 11.27 -2.67 -11.70
N GLU A 77 11.60 -3.50 -12.70
CA GLU A 77 10.63 -4.17 -13.58
C GLU A 77 9.81 -5.23 -12.82
N GLU A 78 10.46 -6.01 -11.95
CA GLU A 78 9.79 -7.02 -11.12
C GLU A 78 8.86 -6.37 -10.10
N LEU A 79 9.33 -5.28 -9.45
CA LEU A 79 8.51 -4.53 -8.49
C LEU A 79 7.28 -3.90 -9.17
N GLN A 80 7.45 -3.36 -10.37
CA GLN A 80 6.34 -2.84 -11.16
C GLN A 80 5.34 -3.94 -11.53
N THR A 81 5.84 -5.09 -12.00
CA THR A 81 4.99 -6.22 -12.38
C THR A 81 4.15 -6.70 -11.21
N ARG A 82 4.77 -6.93 -10.04
CA ARG A 82 4.06 -7.34 -8.82
C ARG A 82 3.02 -6.31 -8.38
N THR A 83 3.32 -5.02 -8.51
CA THR A 83 2.38 -3.94 -8.17
C THR A 83 1.16 -3.95 -9.11
N VAL A 84 1.38 -4.10 -10.42
CA VAL A 84 0.30 -4.17 -11.41
C VAL A 84 -0.58 -5.40 -11.17
N GLU A 85 0.02 -6.56 -10.89
CA GLU A 85 -0.72 -7.78 -10.56
C GLU A 85 -1.56 -7.60 -9.29
N HIS A 86 -1.00 -6.98 -8.25
CA HIS A 86 -1.70 -6.68 -7.00
C HIS A 86 -2.93 -5.79 -7.24
N ILE A 87 -2.77 -4.71 -8.01
CA ILE A 87 -3.87 -3.79 -8.34
C ILE A 87 -4.96 -4.52 -9.15
N LYS A 88 -4.57 -5.32 -10.14
CA LYS A 88 -5.51 -6.12 -10.94
C LYS A 88 -6.31 -7.09 -10.07
N LYS A 89 -5.64 -7.84 -9.20
CA LYS A 89 -6.29 -8.81 -8.31
C LYS A 89 -7.34 -8.13 -7.44
N ARG A 90 -7.02 -6.98 -6.86
CA ARG A 90 -7.93 -6.23 -6.00
C ARG A 90 -9.19 -5.75 -6.73
N HIS A 91 -9.04 -5.18 -7.92
CA HIS A 91 -10.20 -4.69 -8.68
C HIS A 91 -11.06 -5.80 -9.27
N HIS A 92 -10.52 -7.01 -9.44
CA HIS A 92 -11.30 -8.15 -9.90
C HIS A 92 -12.14 -8.77 -8.76
N GLU A 93 -11.66 -8.77 -7.51
CA GLU A 93 -12.41 -9.31 -6.36
C GLU A 93 -13.61 -8.42 -5.95
N ASP A 94 -13.52 -7.10 -6.13
CA ASP A 94 -14.61 -6.16 -5.76
C ASP A 94 -15.79 -6.13 -6.75
N ASN A 95 -15.60 -6.58 -8.00
CA ASN A 95 -16.68 -6.57 -9.01
C ASN A 95 -17.73 -7.69 -8.80
N ASP A 96 -17.40 -8.73 -8.05
CA ASP A 96 -18.33 -9.84 -7.77
C ASP A 96 -19.26 -9.57 -6.56
N ASN A 97 -19.02 -8.49 -5.82
CA ASN A 97 -19.81 -8.11 -4.64
C ASN A 97 -20.66 -6.84 -4.83
N VAL A 98 -21.13 -6.59 -6.05
CA VAL A 98 -22.19 -5.60 -6.29
C VAL A 98 -23.55 -6.25 -6.01
N LYS A 99 -23.84 -6.58 -4.74
CA LYS A 99 -25.21 -6.93 -4.30
C LYS A 99 -26.04 -5.65 -4.12
N GLY A 100 -26.10 -4.85 -5.18
CA GLY A 100 -26.93 -3.65 -5.25
C GLY A 100 -28.35 -3.99 -5.69
N PRO A 101 -29.36 -3.16 -5.34
CA PRO A 101 -30.78 -3.43 -5.61
C PRO A 101 -31.16 -3.51 -7.12
N LEU A 102 -30.20 -3.30 -8.04
CA LEU A 102 -30.42 -3.34 -9.48
C LEU A 102 -30.12 -4.71 -10.12
N SER A 103 -29.52 -5.66 -9.38
CA SER A 103 -29.13 -6.97 -9.96
C SER A 103 -30.32 -7.88 -10.31
N SER A 104 -31.55 -7.52 -9.92
CA SER A 104 -32.78 -8.29 -10.20
C SER A 104 -33.64 -7.72 -11.32
N ALA A 105 -33.21 -6.66 -12.01
CA ALA A 105 -33.94 -6.11 -13.14
C ALA A 105 -33.79 -7.00 -14.38
N VAL A 106 -34.54 -8.11 -14.41
CA VAL A 106 -34.75 -8.90 -15.63
C VAL A 106 -35.54 -8.02 -16.59
N GLY A 107 -34.88 -7.59 -17.67
CA GLY A 107 -35.52 -6.87 -18.76
C GLY A 107 -36.58 -7.77 -19.39
N LYS A 108 -37.85 -7.43 -19.18
CA LYS A 108 -38.97 -8.07 -19.85
C LYS A 108 -39.10 -7.42 -21.23
N SER A 109 -38.60 -8.11 -22.25
CA SER A 109 -38.82 -7.75 -23.65
C SER A 109 -40.17 -8.31 -24.09
N ASP A 110 -41.12 -7.41 -24.34
CA ASP A 110 -42.37 -7.69 -25.07
C ASP A 110 -42.10 -7.93 -26.57
#